data_AF-A0A1Q6UCN1-F1
#
_entry.id   AF-A0A1Q6UCN1-F1
#
_cell.length_a   1.000
_cell.length_b   1.000
_cell.length_c   1.000
_cell.angle_alpha   90.00
_cell.angle_beta   90.00
_cell.angle_gamma   90.00
#
_symmetry.space_group_name_H-M   'P 1'
#
loop_
_entity.id
_entity.type
_entity.pdbx_description
1 polymer ?
#
loop_
_entity_poly.entity_id
_entity_poly.type
_entity_poly.pdbx_seq_one_letter_code
_entity_poly.pdbx_strand_id
1 'polypeptide(L)'
;MKNVFFTGMCLCFLSGCAAGYRLPPEVTAAAVGDRAQVVYSPAAGVWSEGGMAEDRTVFTRSVSPGTGSYSQYTARKAGFSPASTYEFLLNGRLIGYNQNDLYFTETVYRDNAFKVRKLSPEEVEKLFPGLTVVKISTAENGVLTVRKPLFGSLSFLLLNDTEQSYHRYSFEGRREARPFKSLLTADAAGDIRFSHFGSDDELFPALTIRVEN
;
A
#
# COMPACT_ATOMS: atom_id res chain seq x y z
N MET A 1 16.16 42.48 51.21
CA MET A 1 16.67 41.72 50.05
C MET A 1 15.81 40.47 49.90
N LYS A 2 14.86 40.48 48.96
CA LYS A 2 13.99 39.33 48.64
C LYS A 2 14.35 38.90 47.23
N ASN A 3 15.06 37.78 47.08
CA ASN A 3 15.38 37.22 45.77
C ASN A 3 14.18 36.41 45.28
N VAL A 4 13.61 36.90 44.18
CA VAL A 4 12.63 36.21 43.34
C VAL A 4 13.39 35.18 42.51
N PHE A 5 13.05 33.89 42.66
CA PHE A 5 13.39 32.87 41.68
C PHE A 5 12.10 32.41 41.02
N PHE A 6 11.79 33.00 39.87
CA PHE A 6 10.79 32.49 38.95
C PHE A 6 11.51 31.51 38.02
N THR A 7 11.44 30.22 38.35
CA THR A 7 11.95 29.16 37.48
C THR A 7 10.95 28.99 36.34
N GLY A 8 11.15 29.74 35.25
CA GLY A 8 10.44 29.54 34.00
C GLY A 8 10.83 28.20 33.39
N MET A 9 9.98 27.19 33.58
CA MET A 9 10.07 25.93 32.86
C MET A 9 9.71 26.20 31.40
N CYS A 10 10.72 26.50 30.59
CA CYS A 10 10.60 26.50 29.14
C CYS A 10 10.47 25.04 28.71
N LEU A 11 9.23 24.53 28.68
CA LEU A 11 8.94 23.27 28.00
C LEU A 11 9.17 23.52 26.52
N CYS A 12 10.35 23.13 26.04
CA CYS A 12 10.62 23.01 24.62
C CYS A 12 9.60 22.01 24.05
N PHE A 13 8.54 22.54 23.44
CA PHE A 13 7.79 21.79 22.44
C PHE A 13 8.79 21.46 21.34
N LEU A 14 9.41 20.29 21.42
CA LEU A 14 9.93 19.63 20.24
C LEU A 14 8.71 19.37 19.37
N SER A 15 8.42 20.33 18.49
CA SER A 15 7.62 20.14 17.30
C SER A 15 8.32 19.09 16.45
N GLY A 16 8.19 17.82 16.83
CA GLY A 16 8.33 16.74 15.88
C GLY A 16 7.25 16.99 14.85
N CYS A 17 7.62 17.52 13.68
CA CYS A 17 6.76 17.45 12.50
C CYS A 17 6.25 16.01 12.46
N ALA A 18 4.94 15.82 12.58
CA ALA A 18 4.33 14.50 12.63
C ALA A 18 4.61 13.81 11.29
N ALA A 19 5.74 13.12 11.22
CA ALA A 19 6.19 12.47 10.02
C ALA A 19 5.20 11.33 9.75
N GLY A 20 4.57 11.35 8.57
CA GLY A 20 3.70 10.27 8.15
C GLY A 20 4.42 8.92 8.21
N TYR A 21 3.64 7.84 8.18
CA TYR A 21 4.17 6.49 8.29
C TYR A 21 5.31 6.24 7.30
N ARG A 22 6.45 5.78 7.82
CA ARG A 22 7.62 5.45 7.03
C ARG A 22 7.56 4.00 6.61
N LEU A 23 7.41 3.77 5.30
CA LEU A 23 7.45 2.42 4.74
C LEU A 23 8.80 1.74 5.01
N PRO A 24 8.82 0.41 5.20
CA PRO A 24 10.05 -0.37 5.22
C PRO A 24 10.91 -0.06 3.98
N PRO A 25 12.24 0.12 4.11
CA PRO A 25 13.10 0.45 2.99
C PRO A 25 12.99 -0.55 1.83
N GLU A 26 12.76 -1.82 2.10
CA GLU A 26 12.60 -2.89 1.10
C GLU A 26 11.43 -2.61 0.16
N VAL A 27 10.37 -1.97 0.64
CA VAL A 27 9.20 -1.62 -0.18
C VAL A 27 9.60 -0.67 -1.31
N THR A 28 10.59 0.21 -1.09
CA THR A 28 11.02 1.20 -2.07
C THR A 28 12.34 0.85 -2.76
N ALA A 29 13.31 0.31 -2.01
CA ALA A 29 14.63 -0.08 -2.50
C ALA A 29 14.59 -1.37 -3.31
N ALA A 30 13.75 -2.34 -2.93
CA ALA A 30 13.55 -3.61 -3.65
C ALA A 30 12.30 -3.58 -4.53
N ALA A 31 11.94 -2.39 -5.03
CA ALA A 31 10.85 -2.21 -5.98
C ALA A 31 11.21 -2.83 -7.33
N VAL A 32 10.29 -3.63 -7.89
CA VAL A 32 10.51 -4.28 -9.18
C VAL A 32 10.14 -3.31 -10.31
N GLY A 33 11.16 -2.67 -10.88
CA GLY A 33 11.01 -1.73 -11.99
C GLY A 33 10.56 -2.36 -13.30
N ASP A 34 10.16 -1.55 -14.29
CA ASP A 34 9.91 -2.06 -15.65
C ASP A 34 11.18 -2.68 -16.24
N ARG A 35 11.04 -3.82 -16.92
CA ARG A 35 12.14 -4.65 -17.43
C ARG A 35 13.11 -5.21 -16.37
N ALA A 36 12.84 -5.00 -15.08
CA ALA A 36 13.63 -5.61 -14.02
C ALA A 36 13.46 -7.14 -14.04
N GLN A 37 14.48 -7.82 -13.55
CA GLN A 37 14.45 -9.27 -13.39
C GLN A 37 14.23 -9.62 -11.92
N VAL A 38 13.42 -10.65 -11.70
CA VAL A 38 13.30 -11.32 -10.40
C VAL A 38 13.49 -12.81 -10.59
N VAL A 39 13.98 -13.46 -9.55
CA VAL A 39 14.38 -14.86 -9.59
C VAL A 39 13.56 -15.62 -8.56
N TYR A 40 12.94 -16.70 -9.00
CA TYR A 40 12.33 -17.69 -8.11
C TYR A 40 13.22 -18.92 -8.01
N SER A 41 13.56 -19.35 -6.79
CA SER A 41 14.22 -20.63 -6.53
C SER A 41 13.19 -21.64 -6.00
N PRO A 42 12.84 -22.67 -6.79
CA PRO A 42 11.94 -23.74 -6.35
C PRO A 42 12.42 -24.47 -5.10
N ALA A 43 13.71 -24.82 -5.02
CA ALA A 43 14.27 -25.54 -3.88
C ALA A 43 14.14 -24.78 -2.55
N ALA A 44 14.36 -23.46 -2.57
CA ALA A 44 14.26 -22.62 -1.38
C ALA A 44 12.85 -22.06 -1.14
N GLY A 45 11.97 -22.06 -2.16
CA GLY A 45 10.64 -21.49 -2.06
C GLY A 45 10.61 -19.96 -1.96
N VAL A 46 11.64 -19.27 -2.49
CA VAL A 46 11.83 -17.83 -2.31
C VAL A 46 12.04 -17.07 -3.61
N TRP A 47 11.61 -15.81 -3.59
CA TRP A 47 11.89 -14.77 -4.58
C TRP A 47 13.10 -13.92 -4.18
N SER A 48 13.87 -13.47 -5.16
CA SER A 48 15.06 -12.60 -4.97
C SER A 48 15.32 -11.73 -6.21
N GLU A 49 16.16 -10.70 -6.08
CA GLU A 49 16.60 -9.84 -7.19
C GLU A 49 17.68 -10.52 -8.06
N GLY A 50 18.24 -11.62 -7.58
CA GLY A 50 19.35 -12.32 -8.21
C GLY A 50 20.07 -13.21 -7.21
N GLY A 51 20.46 -14.41 -7.64
CA GLY A 51 21.15 -15.38 -6.78
C GLY A 51 21.59 -16.63 -7.54
N MET A 52 22.71 -17.22 -7.12
CA MET A 52 23.28 -18.45 -7.70
C MET A 52 22.50 -19.67 -7.20
N ALA A 53 21.35 -19.95 -7.81
CA ALA A 53 20.65 -21.23 -7.65
C ALA A 53 20.57 -21.92 -9.01
N GLU A 54 20.98 -23.18 -9.10
CA GLU A 54 21.01 -23.93 -10.37
C GLU A 54 19.61 -24.21 -10.92
N ASP A 55 18.60 -24.30 -10.05
CA ASP A 55 17.21 -24.59 -10.38
C ASP A 55 16.34 -23.33 -10.60
N ARG A 56 16.96 -22.16 -10.66
CA ARG A 56 16.25 -20.87 -10.67
C ARG A 56 15.46 -20.63 -11.95
N THR A 57 14.27 -20.04 -11.80
CA THR A 57 13.54 -19.43 -12.92
C THR A 57 13.68 -17.92 -12.85
N VAL A 58 14.22 -17.33 -13.91
CA VAL A 58 14.38 -15.87 -14.06
C VAL A 58 13.19 -15.33 -14.82
N PHE A 59 12.47 -14.39 -14.21
CA PHE A 59 11.36 -13.67 -14.81
C PHE A 59 11.77 -12.24 -15.11
N THR A 60 11.38 -11.75 -16.29
CA THR A 60 11.45 -10.34 -16.64
C THR A 60 10.07 -9.71 -16.48
N ARG A 61 9.98 -8.61 -15.74
CA ARG A 61 8.76 -7.81 -15.61
C ARG A 61 8.56 -6.94 -16.86
N SER A 62 7.33 -6.87 -17.34
CA SER A 62 6.87 -5.86 -18.29
C SER A 62 5.54 -5.29 -17.82
N VAL A 63 5.20 -4.09 -18.29
CA VAL A 63 3.87 -3.50 -18.06
C VAL A 63 2.98 -3.81 -19.26
N SER A 64 1.75 -4.27 -19.00
CA SER A 64 0.77 -4.60 -20.02
C SER A 64 0.41 -3.36 -20.86
N PRO A 65 0.26 -3.48 -22.19
CA PRO A 65 -0.24 -2.39 -23.01
C PRO A 65 -1.71 -2.10 -22.67
N GLY A 66 -2.01 -0.92 -22.13
CA GLY A 66 -3.38 -0.52 -21.76
C GLY A 66 -3.44 0.50 -20.63
N THR A 67 -4.65 0.91 -20.24
CA THR A 67 -4.85 1.97 -19.23
C THR A 67 -4.67 1.52 -17.78
N GLY A 68 -4.65 0.20 -17.52
CA GLY A 68 -4.52 -0.36 -16.17
C GLY A 68 -3.09 -0.51 -15.64
N SER A 69 -2.08 -0.41 -16.52
CA SER A 69 -0.65 -0.55 -16.18
C SER A 69 -0.31 -1.80 -15.33
N TYR A 70 -0.98 -2.92 -15.60
CA TYR A 70 -0.75 -4.17 -14.88
C TYR A 70 0.61 -4.76 -15.20
N SER A 71 1.28 -5.32 -14.20
CA SER A 71 2.53 -6.03 -14.40
C SER A 71 2.29 -7.39 -15.05
N GLN A 72 3.25 -7.85 -15.84
CA GLN A 72 3.31 -9.19 -16.42
C GLN A 72 4.74 -9.70 -16.25
N TYR A 73 4.88 -10.97 -15.89
CA TYR A 73 6.17 -11.60 -15.69
C TYR A 73 6.33 -12.75 -16.68
N THR A 74 7.43 -12.74 -17.42
CA THR A 74 7.72 -13.73 -18.45
C THR A 74 9.06 -14.39 -18.22
N ALA A 75 9.09 -15.70 -18.40
CA ALA A 75 10.29 -16.53 -18.41
C ALA A 75 10.22 -17.47 -19.63
N ARG A 76 11.31 -18.18 -19.93
CA ARG A 76 11.42 -19.02 -21.14
C ARG A 76 10.28 -20.06 -21.28
N LYS A 77 9.77 -20.60 -20.17
CA LYS A 77 8.76 -21.68 -20.15
C LYS A 77 7.58 -21.38 -19.21
N ALA A 78 7.50 -20.18 -18.65
CA ALA A 78 6.52 -19.82 -17.65
C ALA A 78 6.17 -18.33 -17.75
N GLY A 79 5.01 -17.96 -17.24
CA GLY A 79 4.62 -16.58 -17.09
C GLY A 79 3.44 -16.46 -16.14
N PHE A 80 3.26 -15.29 -15.57
CA PHE A 80 2.12 -14.98 -14.72
C PHE A 80 1.84 -13.47 -14.72
N SER A 81 0.62 -13.11 -14.32
CA SER A 81 0.24 -11.74 -14.03
C SER A 81 -0.10 -11.65 -12.54
N PRO A 82 0.64 -10.86 -11.73
CA PRO A 82 0.41 -10.74 -10.28
C PRO A 82 -0.87 -9.98 -9.90
N ALA A 83 -1.66 -9.56 -10.89
CA ALA A 83 -2.85 -8.70 -10.70
C ALA A 83 -2.53 -7.41 -9.93
N SER A 84 -1.32 -6.88 -10.10
CA SER A 84 -0.80 -5.69 -9.41
C SER A 84 -0.18 -4.71 -10.40
N THR A 85 0.06 -3.49 -9.93
CA THR A 85 0.66 -2.38 -10.69
C THR A 85 2.02 -1.95 -10.12
N TYR A 86 2.33 -2.40 -8.92
CA TYR A 86 3.59 -2.17 -8.22
C TYR A 86 3.96 -3.46 -7.49
N GLU A 87 5.23 -3.87 -7.55
CA GLU A 87 5.71 -5.03 -6.82
C GLU A 87 7.02 -4.72 -6.10
N PHE A 88 7.24 -5.43 -5.00
CA PHE A 88 8.47 -5.38 -4.23
C PHE A 88 8.76 -6.74 -3.62
N LEU A 89 10.04 -6.98 -3.33
CA LEU A 89 10.47 -8.18 -2.63
C LEU A 89 10.54 -7.92 -1.13
N LEU A 90 9.95 -8.81 -0.33
CA LEU A 90 10.00 -8.72 1.12
C LEU A 90 10.17 -10.12 1.71
N ASN A 91 11.29 -10.36 2.39
CA ASN A 91 11.58 -11.62 3.09
C ASN A 91 11.40 -12.86 2.20
N GLY A 92 11.90 -12.82 0.96
CA GLY A 92 11.77 -13.93 0.02
C GLY A 92 10.40 -14.05 -0.66
N ARG A 93 9.50 -13.08 -0.48
CA ARG A 93 8.16 -13.06 -1.06
C ARG A 93 8.07 -12.00 -2.15
N LEU A 94 7.34 -12.29 -3.22
CA LEU A 94 6.97 -11.29 -4.23
C LEU A 94 5.58 -10.74 -3.90
N ILE A 95 5.56 -9.52 -3.36
CA ILE A 95 4.34 -8.84 -2.95
C ILE A 95 3.96 -7.83 -4.02
N GLY A 96 2.69 -7.88 -4.44
CA GLY A 96 2.09 -6.93 -5.35
C GLY A 96 1.15 -5.97 -4.64
N TYR A 97 1.07 -4.74 -5.13
CA TYR A 97 0.06 -3.75 -4.79
C TYR A 97 -0.70 -3.35 -6.05
N ASN A 98 -2.02 -3.47 -6.01
CA ASN A 98 -2.91 -3.00 -7.06
C ASN A 98 -3.39 -1.59 -6.71
N GLN A 99 -2.88 -0.58 -7.42
CA GLN A 99 -3.25 0.82 -7.17
C GLN A 99 -4.64 1.19 -7.69
N ASN A 100 -5.21 0.38 -8.58
CA ASN A 100 -6.53 0.63 -9.15
C ASN A 100 -7.61 0.23 -8.15
N ASP A 101 -7.41 -0.89 -7.47
CA ASP A 101 -8.42 -1.47 -6.58
C ASP A 101 -7.99 -1.51 -5.11
N LEU A 102 -6.81 -0.98 -4.76
CA LEU A 102 -6.32 -0.79 -3.38
C LEU A 102 -6.19 -2.08 -2.56
N TYR A 103 -5.68 -3.16 -3.16
CA TYR A 103 -5.38 -4.41 -2.45
C TYR A 103 -3.95 -4.89 -2.69
N PHE A 104 -3.51 -5.82 -1.84
CA PHE A 104 -2.20 -6.46 -1.95
C PHE A 104 -2.35 -7.91 -2.40
N THR A 105 -1.36 -8.39 -3.15
CA THR A 105 -1.27 -9.78 -3.61
C THR A 105 0.07 -10.38 -3.22
N GLU A 106 0.11 -11.71 -3.22
CA GLU A 106 1.35 -12.47 -3.21
C GLU A 106 1.35 -13.47 -4.37
N THR A 107 2.50 -13.56 -5.05
CA THR A 107 2.75 -14.63 -6.02
C THR A 107 3.45 -15.80 -5.33
N VAL A 108 2.82 -16.96 -5.31
CA VAL A 108 3.35 -18.21 -4.74
C VAL A 108 3.51 -19.27 -5.82
N TYR A 109 4.48 -20.16 -5.68
CA TYR A 109 4.58 -21.35 -6.53
C TYR A 109 3.93 -22.54 -5.82
N ARG A 110 2.90 -23.13 -6.43
CA ARG A 110 2.19 -24.30 -5.89
C ARG A 110 1.63 -25.11 -7.05
N ASP A 111 1.64 -26.45 -6.92
CA ASP A 111 1.12 -27.38 -7.93
C ASP A 111 1.77 -27.16 -9.30
N ASN A 112 3.09 -26.97 -9.30
CA ASN A 112 3.92 -26.69 -10.48
C ASN A 112 3.54 -25.42 -11.26
N ALA A 113 2.80 -24.48 -10.66
CA ALA A 113 2.40 -23.23 -11.28
C ALA A 113 2.57 -22.03 -10.34
N PHE A 114 2.76 -20.84 -10.93
CA PHE A 114 2.71 -19.58 -10.21
C PHE A 114 1.25 -19.17 -10.03
N LYS A 115 0.83 -19.04 -8.78
CA LYS A 115 -0.52 -18.66 -8.36
C LYS A 115 -0.46 -17.34 -7.64
N VAL A 116 -1.47 -16.52 -7.86
CA VAL A 116 -1.62 -15.21 -7.24
C VAL A 116 -2.77 -15.29 -6.27
N ARG A 117 -2.55 -14.78 -5.05
CA ARG A 117 -3.59 -14.67 -4.03
C ARG A 117 -3.65 -13.24 -3.51
N LYS A 118 -4.85 -12.76 -3.23
CA LYS A 118 -5.04 -11.53 -2.43
C LYS A 118 -4.58 -11.81 -0.99
N LEU A 119 -3.92 -10.83 -0.37
CA LEU A 119 -3.56 -10.90 1.05
C LEU A 119 -4.75 -10.49 1.92
N SER A 120 -4.94 -11.16 3.06
CA SER A 120 -5.95 -10.75 4.03
C SER A 120 -5.53 -9.45 4.74
N PRO A 121 -6.48 -8.72 5.36
CA PRO A 121 -6.14 -7.53 6.17
C PRO A 121 -5.06 -7.82 7.23
N GLU A 122 -5.16 -8.95 7.92
CA GLU A 122 -4.21 -9.35 8.96
C GLU A 122 -2.82 -9.67 8.39
N GLU A 123 -2.75 -10.16 7.14
CA GLU A 123 -1.48 -10.35 6.44
C GLU A 123 -0.88 -9.01 6.03
N VAL A 124 -1.68 -8.04 5.58
CA VAL A 124 -1.24 -6.69 5.22
C VAL A 124 -0.73 -5.92 6.44
N GLU A 125 -1.41 -6.03 7.58
CA GLU A 125 -0.95 -5.45 8.85
C GLU A 125 0.44 -5.97 9.27
N LYS A 126 0.72 -7.26 9.03
CA LYS A 126 2.04 -7.84 9.29
C LYS A 126 3.12 -7.34 8.35
N LEU A 127 2.77 -6.90 7.13
CA LEU A 127 3.72 -6.26 6.22
C LEU A 127 4.13 -4.87 6.69
N PHE A 128 3.23 -4.16 7.36
CA PHE A 128 3.39 -2.76 7.76
C PHE A 128 3.13 -2.58 9.26
N PRO A 129 4.02 -3.09 10.13
CA PRO A 129 3.82 -3.04 11.56
C PRO A 129 3.68 -1.60 12.06
N GLY A 130 2.61 -1.33 12.83
CA GLY A 130 2.31 -0.01 13.38
C GLY A 130 1.55 0.92 12.42
N LEU A 131 1.23 0.48 11.20
CA LEU A 131 0.32 1.19 10.30
C LEU A 131 -1.11 0.73 10.53
N THR A 132 -2.03 1.68 10.75
CA THR A 132 -3.46 1.36 10.82
C THR A 132 -3.96 0.95 9.44
N VAL A 133 -4.44 -0.28 9.31
CA VAL A 133 -5.14 -0.75 8.09
C VAL A 133 -6.63 -0.50 8.25
N VAL A 134 -7.21 0.20 7.29
CA VAL A 134 -8.60 0.64 7.29
C VAL A 134 -9.32 -0.04 6.15
N LYS A 135 -10.27 -0.91 6.48
CA LYS A 135 -11.00 -1.75 5.53
C LYS A 135 -12.16 -0.99 4.91
N ILE A 136 -12.32 -1.04 3.59
CA ILE A 136 -13.45 -0.38 2.92
C ILE A 136 -14.79 -0.98 3.36
N SER A 137 -14.84 -2.29 3.67
CA SER A 137 -16.06 -2.97 4.14
C SER A 137 -16.64 -2.41 5.44
N THR A 138 -15.87 -1.64 6.22
CA THR A 138 -16.36 -1.01 7.46
C THR A 138 -17.08 0.31 7.21
N ALA A 139 -17.21 0.73 5.95
CA ALA A 139 -17.96 1.92 5.60
C ALA A 139 -19.47 1.70 5.78
N GLU A 140 -20.12 2.62 6.48
CA GLU A 140 -21.57 2.63 6.65
C GLU A 140 -22.14 3.73 5.75
N ASN A 141 -23.02 3.36 4.81
CA ASN A 141 -23.62 4.29 3.85
C ASN A 141 -22.57 5.15 3.09
N GLY A 142 -21.47 4.52 2.67
CA GLY A 142 -20.39 5.20 1.94
C GLY A 142 -19.50 6.09 2.81
N VAL A 143 -19.66 6.07 4.14
CA VAL A 143 -18.83 6.83 5.08
C VAL A 143 -18.00 5.88 5.92
N LEU A 144 -16.70 6.10 5.92
CA LEU A 144 -15.75 5.43 6.80
C LEU A 144 -15.19 6.46 7.78
N THR A 145 -15.23 6.19 9.07
CA THR A 145 -14.69 7.10 10.09
C THR A 145 -13.33 6.62 10.60
N VAL A 146 -12.35 7.52 10.64
CA VAL A 146 -11.05 7.31 11.29
C VAL A 146 -10.81 8.40 12.32
N ARG A 147 -10.15 8.05 13.44
CA ARG A 147 -9.82 9.00 14.51
C ARG A 147 -8.34 9.26 14.56
N LYS A 148 -7.95 10.52 14.41
CA LYS A 148 -6.57 10.98 14.59
C LYS A 148 -6.36 11.43 16.03
N PRO A 149 -5.12 11.41 16.56
CA PRO A 149 -4.85 11.99 17.87
C PRO A 149 -5.12 13.50 17.89
N LEU A 150 -5.53 14.03 19.05
CA LEU A 150 -5.78 15.47 19.28
C LEU A 150 -4.59 16.34 18.86
N PHE A 151 -3.37 15.88 19.17
CA PHE A 151 -2.12 16.52 18.76
C PHE A 151 -1.30 15.54 17.93
N GLY A 152 -1.32 15.71 16.61
CA GLY A 152 -0.59 14.85 15.67
C GLY A 152 -1.39 14.52 14.42
N SER A 153 -0.74 13.77 13.54
CA SER A 153 -1.32 13.22 12.33
C SER A 153 -1.66 11.73 12.50
N LEU A 154 -2.58 11.25 11.67
CA LEU A 154 -2.85 9.83 11.50
C LEU A 154 -2.38 9.40 10.11
N SER A 155 -1.50 8.41 10.06
CA SER A 155 -1.25 7.67 8.83
C SER A 155 -1.99 6.35 8.85
N PHE A 156 -2.66 6.04 7.74
CA PHE A 156 -3.43 4.81 7.61
C PHE A 156 -3.40 4.32 6.17
N LEU A 157 -3.58 3.02 5.98
CA LEU A 157 -3.66 2.36 4.69
C LEU A 157 -5.11 1.98 4.42
N LEU A 158 -5.73 2.60 3.42
CA LEU A 158 -7.04 2.15 2.95
C LEU A 158 -6.87 0.84 2.17
N LEU A 159 -7.60 -0.20 2.57
CA LEU A 159 -7.53 -1.53 1.98
C LEU A 159 -8.92 -1.92 1.45
N ASN A 160 -9.00 -2.25 0.17
CA ASN A 160 -10.20 -2.82 -0.40
C ASN A 160 -10.27 -4.33 -0.11
N ASP A 161 -11.11 -4.67 0.86
CA ASP A 161 -11.45 -6.03 1.24
C ASP A 161 -12.83 -6.45 0.69
N THR A 162 -13.34 -5.73 -0.31
CA THR A 162 -14.63 -5.99 -0.96
C THR A 162 -14.43 -6.48 -2.40
N GLU A 163 -15.52 -6.85 -3.07
CA GLU A 163 -15.51 -7.19 -4.51
C GLU A 163 -15.70 -5.97 -5.43
N GLN A 164 -15.91 -4.77 -4.87
CA GLN A 164 -16.07 -3.56 -5.65
C GLN A 164 -14.73 -3.15 -6.30
N SER A 165 -14.77 -2.80 -7.59
CA SER A 165 -13.62 -2.20 -8.27
C SER A 165 -13.60 -0.69 -8.09
N TYR A 166 -12.41 -0.15 -7.87
CA TYR A 166 -12.16 1.29 -7.74
C TYR A 166 -11.26 1.82 -8.86
N HIS A 167 -11.19 1.10 -9.97
CA HIS A 167 -10.42 1.53 -11.13
C HIS A 167 -10.82 2.96 -11.55
N ARG A 168 -9.80 3.84 -11.69
CA ARG A 168 -9.94 5.28 -11.99
C ARG A 168 -10.60 6.14 -10.91
N TYR A 169 -10.81 5.62 -9.70
CA TYR A 169 -11.12 6.48 -8.56
C TYR A 169 -9.89 7.27 -8.16
N SER A 170 -10.04 8.42 -7.52
CA SER A 170 -8.93 9.23 -6.99
C SER A 170 -9.35 9.97 -5.73
N PHE A 171 -8.36 10.37 -4.91
CA PHE A 171 -8.62 11.20 -3.73
C PHE A 171 -8.72 12.66 -4.15
N GLU A 172 -9.90 13.25 -3.98
CA GLU A 172 -10.17 14.61 -4.43
C GLU A 172 -9.28 15.63 -3.71
N GLY A 173 -8.73 16.58 -4.48
CA GLY A 173 -7.87 17.65 -3.93
C GLY A 173 -6.55 17.17 -3.32
N ARG A 174 -6.18 15.90 -3.48
CA ARG A 174 -4.97 15.32 -2.88
C ARG A 174 -4.03 14.75 -3.94
N ARG A 175 -2.74 14.90 -3.71
CA ARG A 175 -1.71 14.21 -4.48
C ARG A 175 -1.62 12.76 -4.00
N GLU A 176 -1.72 11.82 -4.92
CA GLU A 176 -1.55 10.40 -4.60
C GLU A 176 -0.14 10.11 -4.10
N ALA A 177 -0.06 9.43 -2.96
CA ALA A 177 1.20 8.98 -2.39
C ALA A 177 1.83 7.88 -3.27
N ARG A 178 3.16 7.83 -3.26
CA ARG A 178 3.93 6.72 -3.84
C ARG A 178 4.71 6.00 -2.72
N PRO A 179 4.85 4.68 -2.79
CA PRO A 179 4.37 3.78 -3.83
C PRO A 179 2.88 3.41 -3.70
N PHE A 180 2.27 3.61 -2.53
CA PHE A 180 0.88 3.21 -2.29
C PHE A 180 -0.05 4.42 -2.31
N LYS A 181 -0.88 4.50 -3.34
CA LYS A 181 -1.96 5.49 -3.44
C LYS A 181 -2.88 5.49 -2.22
N SER A 182 -3.15 4.32 -1.65
CA SER A 182 -4.03 4.18 -0.48
C SER A 182 -3.36 4.48 0.86
N LEU A 183 -2.06 4.78 0.89
CA LEU A 183 -1.40 5.25 2.10
C LEU A 183 -1.70 6.74 2.27
N LEU A 184 -2.57 7.04 3.22
CA LEU A 184 -3.05 8.39 3.51
C LEU A 184 -2.43 8.90 4.81
N THR A 185 -2.21 10.21 4.85
CA THR A 185 -1.90 10.93 6.08
C THR A 185 -2.93 12.04 6.25
N ALA A 186 -3.46 12.13 7.47
CA ALA A 186 -4.44 13.12 7.87
C ALA A 186 -3.89 13.96 9.04
N ASP A 187 -3.55 15.21 8.73
CA ASP A 187 -3.02 16.16 9.71
C ASP A 187 -4.12 17.00 10.37
N ALA A 188 -5.30 17.05 9.76
CA ALA A 188 -6.47 17.78 10.23
C ALA A 188 -7.73 16.90 10.13
N ALA A 189 -8.71 17.18 10.98
CA ALA A 189 -10.05 16.63 10.87
C ALA A 189 -10.74 17.17 9.60
N GLY A 190 -11.66 16.38 9.06
CA GLY A 190 -12.39 16.70 7.82
C GLY A 190 -12.61 15.47 6.95
N ASP A 191 -13.29 15.68 5.84
CA ASP A 191 -13.67 14.60 4.93
C ASP A 191 -12.65 14.48 3.79
N ILE A 192 -12.23 13.24 3.49
CA ILE A 192 -11.42 12.88 2.33
C ILE A 192 -12.33 12.09 1.39
N ARG A 193 -12.58 12.63 0.20
CA ARG A 193 -13.46 12.01 -0.79
C ARG A 193 -12.66 11.18 -1.79
N PHE A 194 -13.10 9.95 -2.00
CA PHE A 194 -12.54 9.00 -2.96
C PHE A 194 -13.61 8.64 -3.99
N SER A 195 -13.46 9.13 -5.21
CA SER A 195 -14.53 9.11 -6.23
C SER A 195 -13.98 8.86 -7.63
N HIS A 196 -14.84 8.36 -8.52
CA HIS A 196 -14.55 8.17 -9.94
C HIS A 196 -14.83 9.46 -10.71
N PHE A 197 -13.79 10.25 -10.99
CA PHE A 197 -13.90 11.56 -11.66
C PHE A 197 -14.93 12.51 -11.01
N GLY A 198 -15.08 12.46 -9.69
CA GLY A 198 -16.06 13.27 -8.95
C GLY A 198 -17.49 12.71 -8.97
N SER A 199 -17.74 11.56 -9.61
CA SER A 199 -19.06 10.92 -9.60
C SER A 199 -19.42 10.34 -8.25
N ASP A 200 -20.72 10.20 -8.03
CA ASP A 200 -21.36 9.61 -6.85
C ASP A 200 -22.74 9.08 -7.21
N ASP A 201 -22.71 8.11 -8.12
CA ASP A 201 -23.90 7.45 -8.65
C ASP A 201 -23.88 5.96 -8.27
N GLU A 202 -24.97 5.23 -8.54
CA GLU A 202 -25.08 3.81 -8.17
C GLU A 202 -24.01 2.93 -8.83
N LEU A 203 -23.51 3.29 -10.00
CA LEU A 203 -22.45 2.56 -10.71
C LEU A 203 -21.07 2.93 -10.16
N PHE A 204 -20.91 4.17 -9.72
CA PHE A 204 -19.67 4.72 -9.19
C PHE A 204 -19.87 5.46 -7.86
N PRO A 205 -20.23 4.74 -6.77
CA PRO A 205 -20.52 5.39 -5.49
C PRO A 205 -19.23 5.92 -4.87
N ALA A 206 -19.25 7.16 -4.38
CA ALA A 206 -18.10 7.74 -3.71
C ALA A 206 -17.93 7.15 -2.31
N LEU A 207 -16.67 7.03 -1.88
CA LEU A 207 -16.33 6.73 -0.49
C LEU A 207 -15.86 8.01 0.19
N THR A 208 -16.48 8.34 1.32
CA THR A 208 -16.06 9.45 2.17
C THR A 208 -15.33 8.90 3.39
N ILE A 209 -14.07 9.30 3.57
CA ILE A 209 -13.30 9.00 4.77
C ILE A 209 -13.37 10.22 5.69
N ARG A 210 -14.15 10.12 6.75
CA ARG A 210 -14.30 11.16 7.77
C ARG A 210 -13.20 11.04 8.80
N VAL A 211 -12.35 12.05 8.88
CA VAL A 211 -11.29 12.15 9.89
C VAL A 211 -11.81 12.97 11.07
N GLU A 212 -11.87 12.35 12.24
CA GLU A 212 -12.25 12.97 13.52
C GLU A 212 -11.01 13.12 14.43
N ASN A 213 -11.12 13.99 15.45
CA ASN A 213 -10.14 14.14 16.53
C ASN A 213 -10.39 13.18 17.70
#